data_AF-A0A9X1JXM3-F1
#
_entry.id   AF-A0A9X1JXM3-F1
#
_cell.length_a   1.000
_cell.length_b   1.000
_cell.length_c   1.000
_cell.angle_alpha   90.00
_cell.angle_beta   90.00
_cell.angle_gamma   90.00
#
_symmetry.space_group_name_H-M   'P 1'
#
loop_
_entity.id
_entity.type
_entity.pdbx_description
1 polymer ?
#
loop_
_entity_poly.entity_id
_entity_poly.type
_entity_poly.pdbx_seq_one_letter_code
_entity_poly.pdbx_strand_id
1 'polypeptide(L)'
;MSVYFHANFYLDRGRLSGILKSLIESPDLTDEQVAKPFGYKAPFTKRYKSWLKKCGLLENTRKFKLTEKGKEIYSKDPDLNKTSTIDYMYEFLVSSEENAEVWHFFHYTFLPNHIEFTNIELSEAISMKLMPHNPSHFAKNAPMIKVITRVLLDTYLSERAFKTLNIIGLKNKKYINLK
;
A
#
# COMPACT_ATOMS: atom_id res chain seq x y z
N MET A 1 1.12 13.31 0.75
CA MET A 1 -0.08 12.98 -0.05
C MET A 1 -0.53 11.58 0.35
N SER A 2 -1.76 11.44 0.85
CA SER A 2 -2.41 10.18 1.23
C SER A 2 -2.98 9.44 0.02
N VAL A 3 -3.43 10.19 -0.99
CA VAL A 3 -3.95 9.67 -2.26
C VAL A 3 -2.80 9.44 -3.23
N TYR A 4 -2.85 8.33 -3.99
CA TYR A 4 -1.93 8.03 -5.11
C TYR A 4 -0.42 8.02 -4.78
N PHE A 5 -0.03 7.87 -3.51
CA PHE A 5 1.37 7.80 -3.09
C PHE A 5 2.10 6.60 -3.74
N HIS A 6 1.37 5.55 -4.08
CA HIS A 6 1.84 4.31 -4.71
C HIS A 6 2.08 4.45 -6.23
N ALA A 7 1.50 5.48 -6.88
CA ALA A 7 1.40 5.57 -8.33
C ALA A 7 0.90 4.25 -8.95
N ASN A 8 1.75 3.49 -9.64
CA ASN A 8 1.38 2.22 -10.27
C ASN A 8 1.97 0.99 -9.55
N PHE A 9 2.63 1.17 -8.40
CA PHE A 9 3.33 0.11 -7.67
C PHE A 9 2.50 -0.37 -6.48
N TYR A 10 2.03 -1.62 -6.53
CA TYR A 10 1.38 -2.24 -5.39
C TYR A 10 2.39 -2.62 -4.30
N LEU A 11 1.87 -2.84 -3.09
CA LEU A 11 2.67 -3.28 -1.95
C LEU A 11 3.26 -4.66 -2.23
N ASP A 12 4.58 -4.79 -2.16
CA ASP A 12 5.29 -6.07 -2.29
C ASP A 12 6.34 -6.12 -1.19
N ARG A 13 6.17 -7.06 -0.25
CA ARG A 13 6.99 -7.19 0.96
C ARG A 13 8.45 -7.50 0.64
N GLY A 14 8.72 -8.27 -0.41
CA GLY A 14 10.10 -8.56 -0.86
C GLY A 14 10.79 -7.33 -1.42
N ARG A 15 10.05 -6.47 -2.14
CA ARG A 15 10.58 -5.16 -2.58
C ARG A 15 10.73 -4.18 -1.42
N LEU A 16 9.77 -4.16 -0.49
CA LEU A 16 9.87 -3.32 0.72
C LEU A 16 11.09 -3.69 1.56
N SER A 17 11.28 -4.98 1.85
CA SER A 17 12.42 -5.46 2.63
C SER A 17 13.75 -5.19 1.93
N GLY A 18 13.83 -5.44 0.62
CA GLY A 18 15.03 -5.15 -0.16
C GLY A 18 15.40 -3.67 -0.16
N ILE A 19 14.42 -2.78 -0.37
CA ILE A 19 14.63 -1.32 -0.30
C ILE A 19 15.04 -0.91 1.13
N LEU A 20 14.36 -1.45 2.15
CA LEU A 20 14.65 -1.14 3.54
C LEU A 20 16.09 -1.52 3.92
N LYS A 21 16.53 -2.73 3.55
CA LYS A 21 17.90 -3.22 3.75
C LYS A 21 18.92 -2.31 3.09
N SER A 22 18.74 -1.97 1.80
CA SER A 22 19.66 -1.07 1.09
C SER A 22 19.79 0.30 1.74
N LEU A 23 18.69 0.86 2.25
CA LEU A 23 18.70 2.17 2.91
C LEU A 23 19.35 2.15 4.30
N ILE A 24 19.33 1.01 4.99
CA ILE A 24 19.97 0.83 6.29
C ILE A 24 21.47 0.59 6.11
N GLU A 25 21.84 -0.29 5.18
CA GLU A 25 23.24 -0.66 4.91
C GLU A 25 24.02 0.47 4.22
N SER A 26 23.34 1.30 3.43
CA SER A 26 23.98 2.38 2.67
C SER A 26 23.05 3.59 2.56
N PRO A 27 22.92 4.39 3.64
CA PRO A 27 21.96 5.49 3.71
C PRO A 27 22.23 6.63 2.71
N ASP A 28 23.46 6.72 2.18
CA ASP A 28 23.87 7.75 1.22
C ASP A 28 23.52 7.40 -0.24
N LEU A 29 22.97 6.20 -0.50
CA LEU A 29 22.55 5.83 -1.85
C LEU A 29 21.40 6.72 -2.33
N THR A 30 21.53 7.17 -3.58
CA THR A 30 20.44 7.83 -4.29
C THR A 30 19.30 6.86 -4.56
N ASP A 31 18.09 7.40 -4.74
CA ASP A 31 16.91 6.59 -5.08
C ASP A 31 17.11 5.74 -6.35
N GLU A 32 17.91 6.21 -7.30
CA GLU A 32 18.23 5.49 -8.54
C GLU A 32 19.19 4.31 -8.30
N GLN A 33 20.23 4.52 -7.49
CA GLN A 33 21.15 3.44 -7.12
C GLN A 33 20.43 2.34 -6.35
N VAL A 34 19.54 2.70 -5.43
CA VAL A 34 18.71 1.75 -4.68
C VAL A 34 17.74 0.99 -5.60
N ALA A 35 17.22 1.62 -6.66
CA ALA A 35 16.28 0.98 -7.59
C ALA A 35 16.95 0.03 -8.60
N LYS A 36 18.24 0.24 -8.89
CA LYS A 36 18.97 -0.48 -9.95
C LYS A 36 18.91 -2.01 -9.82
N PRO A 37 19.13 -2.63 -8.64
CA PRO A 37 19.03 -4.09 -8.49
C PRO A 37 17.63 -4.65 -8.80
N PHE A 38 16.59 -3.81 -8.72
CA PHE A 38 15.21 -4.19 -9.02
C PHE A 38 14.83 -3.96 -10.49
N GLY A 39 15.76 -3.47 -11.33
CA GLY A 39 15.48 -3.15 -12.73
C GLY A 39 14.65 -1.89 -12.94
N TYR A 40 14.61 -0.99 -11.94
CA TYR A 40 13.83 0.24 -12.00
C TYR A 40 14.70 1.50 -11.82
N LYS A 41 14.07 2.67 -12.02
CA LYS A 41 14.66 4.00 -11.81
C LYS A 41 14.20 4.63 -10.50
N ALA A 42 14.71 5.81 -10.16
CA ALA A 42 14.43 6.54 -8.93
C ALA A 42 12.95 6.59 -8.46
N PRO A 43 11.93 6.73 -9.34
CA PRO A 43 10.54 6.73 -8.89
C PRO A 43 10.16 5.47 -8.12
N PHE A 44 10.71 4.30 -8.44
CA PHE A 44 10.44 3.05 -7.74
C PHE A 44 10.78 3.15 -6.25
N THR A 45 12.02 3.54 -5.94
CA THR A 45 12.47 3.70 -4.54
C THR A 45 11.62 4.74 -3.80
N LYS A 46 11.26 5.87 -4.44
CA LYS A 46 10.38 6.89 -3.82
C LYS A 46 9.01 6.34 -3.44
N ARG A 47 8.43 5.48 -4.28
CA ARG A 47 7.11 4.87 -4.05
C ARG A 47 7.19 3.80 -2.96
N TYR A 48 8.24 2.98 -2.94
CA TYR A 48 8.44 2.01 -1.85
C TYR A 48 8.82 2.68 -0.52
N LYS A 49 9.59 3.78 -0.51
CA LYS A 49 9.76 4.63 0.68
C LYS A 49 8.43 5.17 1.19
N SER A 50 7.52 5.54 0.28
CA SER A 50 6.18 5.99 0.66
C SER A 50 5.37 4.84 1.28
N TRP A 51 5.40 3.64 0.70
CA TRP A 51 4.79 2.44 1.31
C TRP A 51 5.34 2.16 2.72
N LEU A 52 6.66 2.17 2.90
CA LEU A 52 7.27 1.95 4.22
C LEU A 52 6.79 2.97 5.28
N LYS A 53 6.60 4.24 4.89
CA LYS A 53 6.00 5.27 5.76
C LYS A 53 4.53 4.98 6.05
N LYS A 54 3.76 4.62 5.02
CA LYS A 54 2.33 4.33 5.14
C LYS A 54 2.04 3.05 5.91
N CYS A 55 3.01 2.16 6.05
CA CYS A 55 2.95 0.97 6.92
C CYS A 55 3.65 1.18 8.28
N GLY A 56 4.01 2.42 8.64
CA GLY A 56 4.52 2.76 9.97
C GLY A 56 5.95 2.29 10.27
N LEU A 57 6.72 1.89 9.24
CA LEU A 57 8.11 1.43 9.39
C LEU A 57 9.10 2.61 9.31
N LEU A 58 8.78 3.65 8.55
CA LEU A 58 9.58 4.87 8.45
C LEU A 58 8.82 6.09 8.97
N GLU A 59 9.56 7.03 9.55
CA GLU A 59 9.03 8.33 9.92
C GLU A 59 8.56 9.11 8.69
N ASN A 60 7.55 9.96 8.87
CA ASN A 60 7.02 10.81 7.81
C ASN A 60 7.91 12.04 7.55
N THR A 61 9.22 11.83 7.39
CA THR A 61 10.23 12.86 7.13
C THR A 61 10.88 12.69 5.76
N ARG A 62 11.54 13.73 5.24
CA ARG A 62 12.30 13.62 3.98
C ARG A 62 13.54 12.73 4.12
N LYS A 63 14.18 12.76 5.29
CA LYS A 63 15.33 11.91 5.61
C LYS A 63 14.86 10.49 5.90
N PHE A 64 15.72 9.52 5.57
CA PHE A 64 15.51 8.14 5.98
C PHE A 64 15.66 8.03 7.49
N LYS A 65 14.60 7.57 8.16
CA LYS A 65 14.60 7.28 9.60
C LYS A 65 13.54 6.24 9.91
N LEU A 66 13.94 5.17 10.56
CA LEU A 66 13.03 4.15 11.09
C LEU A 66 12.24 4.72 12.27
N THR A 67 10.97 4.34 12.38
CA THR A 67 10.22 4.49 13.64
C THR A 67 10.79 3.53 14.69
N GLU A 68 10.49 3.71 15.98
CA GLU A 68 10.87 2.72 17.01
C GLU A 68 10.34 1.33 16.69
N LYS A 69 9.09 1.26 16.22
CA LYS A 69 8.49 -0.01 15.78
C LYS A 69 9.15 -0.58 14.53
N GLY A 70 9.54 0.28 13.59
CA GLY A 70 10.30 -0.11 12.40
C GLY A 70 11.66 -0.70 12.73
N LYS A 71 12.38 -0.15 13.72
CA LYS A 71 13.63 -0.72 14.25
C LYS A 71 13.40 -2.10 14.85
N GLU A 72 12.37 -2.23 15.68
CA GLU A 72 12.01 -3.51 16.32
C GLU A 72 11.69 -4.58 15.27
N ILE A 73 10.83 -4.25 14.29
CA ILE A 73 10.45 -5.16 13.21
C ILE A 73 11.66 -5.53 12.38
N TYR A 74 12.49 -4.58 11.95
CA TYR A 74 13.67 -4.87 11.13
C TYR A 74 14.64 -5.81 11.85
N SER A 75 14.85 -5.63 13.16
CA SER A 75 15.71 -6.51 13.95
C SER A 75 15.20 -7.95 14.07
N LYS A 76 13.87 -8.15 14.04
CA LYS A 76 13.24 -9.48 14.30
C LYS A 76 12.71 -10.15 13.04
N ASP A 77 12.40 -9.40 12.01
CA ASP A 77 11.73 -9.82 10.78
C ASP A 77 12.14 -8.91 9.59
N PRO A 78 13.43 -8.90 9.21
CA PRO A 78 13.94 -8.01 8.17
C PRO A 78 13.34 -8.29 6.79
N ASP A 79 12.76 -9.46 6.58
CA ASP A 79 12.09 -9.85 5.34
C ASP A 79 10.58 -9.57 5.34
N LEU A 80 10.03 -9.04 6.45
CA LEU A 80 8.63 -8.65 6.62
C LEU A 80 7.65 -9.81 6.39
N ASN A 81 8.00 -11.02 6.83
CA ASN A 81 7.24 -12.23 6.54
C ASN A 81 6.39 -12.74 7.71
N LYS A 82 6.63 -12.29 8.94
CA LYS A 82 5.86 -12.75 10.11
C LYS A 82 4.45 -12.18 10.09
N THR A 83 3.47 -12.99 10.47
CA THR A 83 2.06 -12.58 10.57
C THR A 83 1.89 -11.30 11.40
N SER A 84 2.55 -11.21 12.56
CA SER A 84 2.49 -10.02 13.43
C SER A 84 3.05 -8.75 12.78
N THR A 85 4.05 -8.87 11.90
CA THR A 85 4.56 -7.75 11.11
C THR A 85 3.53 -7.32 10.06
N ILE A 86 2.91 -8.29 9.38
CA ILE A 86 1.89 -8.04 8.36
C ILE A 86 0.67 -7.37 9.00
N ASP A 87 0.19 -7.88 10.13
CA ASP A 87 -0.92 -7.31 10.91
C ASP A 87 -0.61 -5.86 11.29
N TYR A 88 0.56 -5.60 11.89
CA TYR A 88 0.96 -4.24 12.25
C TYR A 88 1.00 -3.30 11.04
N MET A 89 1.62 -3.72 9.94
CA MET A 89 1.73 -2.90 8.73
C MET A 89 0.36 -2.57 8.15
N TYR A 90 -0.57 -3.52 8.19
CA TYR A 90 -1.93 -3.35 7.74
C TYR A 90 -2.74 -2.41 8.64
N GLU A 91 -2.76 -2.67 9.94
CA GLU A 91 -3.47 -1.86 10.93
C GLU A 91 -2.99 -0.40 10.87
N PHE A 92 -1.67 -0.19 10.76
CA PHE A 92 -1.13 1.16 10.59
C PHE A 92 -1.61 1.81 9.28
N LEU A 93 -1.58 1.07 8.17
CA LEU A 93 -2.00 1.57 6.85
C LEU A 93 -3.45 2.06 6.85
N VAL A 94 -4.36 1.29 7.45
CA VAL A 94 -5.79 1.61 7.46
C VAL A 94 -6.17 2.56 8.59
N SER A 95 -5.36 2.74 9.63
CA SER A 95 -5.73 3.50 10.84
C SER A 95 -6.19 4.94 10.63
N SER A 96 -5.83 5.59 9.51
CA SER A 96 -6.18 6.99 9.26
C SER A 96 -6.19 7.31 7.76
N GLU A 97 -7.05 8.25 7.36
CA GLU A 97 -7.07 8.78 5.98
C GLU A 97 -5.76 9.46 5.59
N GLU A 98 -5.05 10.08 6.55
CA GLU A 98 -3.75 10.70 6.30
C GLU A 98 -2.69 9.66 5.92
N ASN A 99 -2.81 8.44 6.45
CA ASN A 99 -1.94 7.32 6.08
C ASN A 99 -2.26 6.88 4.66
N ALA A 100 -3.45 6.33 4.42
CA ALA A 100 -3.85 5.89 3.10
C ALA A 100 -5.38 5.96 2.94
N GLU A 101 -5.88 7.14 2.59
CA GLU A 101 -7.30 7.46 2.44
C GLU A 101 -8.13 6.37 1.75
N VAL A 102 -7.66 5.83 0.63
CA VAL A 102 -8.39 4.78 -0.11
C VAL A 102 -8.43 3.46 0.66
N TRP A 103 -7.35 3.10 1.37
CA TRP A 103 -7.30 1.88 2.19
C TRP A 103 -8.13 2.04 3.45
N HIS A 104 -8.09 3.21 4.09
CA HIS A 104 -8.94 3.56 5.22
C HIS A 104 -10.42 3.47 4.84
N PHE A 105 -10.82 4.16 3.77
CA PHE A 105 -12.18 4.10 3.23
C PHE A 105 -12.60 2.67 2.88
N PHE A 106 -11.72 1.93 2.20
CA PHE A 106 -12.03 0.55 1.82
C PHE A 106 -12.30 -0.32 3.05
N HIS A 107 -11.46 -0.22 4.07
CA HIS A 107 -11.57 -1.05 5.28
C HIS A 107 -12.75 -0.64 6.17
N TYR A 108 -12.89 0.64 6.48
CA TYR A 108 -13.86 1.10 7.48
C TYR A 108 -15.21 1.50 6.90
N THR A 109 -15.33 1.71 5.59
CA THR A 109 -16.57 2.20 4.96
C THR A 109 -17.07 1.28 3.87
N PHE A 110 -16.22 0.84 2.95
CA PHE A 110 -16.67 0.02 1.83
C PHE A 110 -16.97 -1.43 2.26
N LEU A 111 -15.99 -2.14 2.82
CA LEU A 111 -16.12 -3.56 3.18
C LEU A 111 -17.29 -3.87 4.13
N PRO A 112 -17.55 -3.11 5.21
CA PRO A 112 -18.66 -3.39 6.12
C PRO A 112 -20.04 -3.37 5.45
N ASN A 113 -20.15 -2.66 4.32
CA ASN A 113 -21.41 -2.50 3.57
C ASN A 113 -21.50 -3.45 2.35
N HIS A 114 -20.49 -4.30 2.10
CA HIS A 114 -20.43 -5.14 0.90
C HIS A 114 -19.92 -6.55 1.24
N ILE A 115 -20.84 -7.52 1.31
CA ILE A 115 -20.50 -8.94 1.46
C ILE A 115 -19.80 -9.46 0.20
N GLU A 116 -20.26 -9.04 -0.96
CA GLU A 116 -19.63 -9.30 -2.25
C GLU A 116 -19.64 -8.03 -3.10
N PHE A 117 -18.65 -7.88 -3.98
CA PHE A 117 -18.55 -6.71 -4.86
C PHE A 117 -17.73 -7.03 -6.12
N THR A 118 -17.90 -6.20 -7.13
CA THR A 118 -17.19 -6.24 -8.41
C THR A 118 -16.13 -5.14 -8.47
N ASN A 119 -15.22 -5.26 -9.45
CA ASN A 119 -14.23 -4.21 -9.71
C ASN A 119 -14.89 -2.86 -10.08
N ILE A 120 -16.06 -2.91 -10.73
CA ILE A 120 -16.82 -1.73 -11.16
C ILE A 120 -17.38 -1.02 -9.93
N GLU A 121 -18.09 -1.74 -9.06
CA GLU A 121 -18.67 -1.16 -7.83
C GLU A 121 -17.60 -0.52 -6.95
N LEU A 122 -16.47 -1.20 -6.75
CA LEU A 122 -15.35 -0.64 -6.00
C LEU A 122 -14.76 0.61 -6.68
N SER A 123 -14.57 0.59 -8.00
CA SER A 123 -14.04 1.75 -8.73
C SER A 123 -14.97 2.95 -8.65
N GLU A 124 -16.28 2.73 -8.73
CA GLU A 124 -17.28 3.78 -8.60
C GLU A 124 -17.29 4.38 -7.19
N ALA A 125 -17.22 3.54 -6.15
CA ALA A 125 -17.14 3.98 -4.77
C ALA A 125 -15.85 4.80 -4.49
N ILE A 126 -14.69 4.34 -4.98
CA ILE A 126 -13.43 5.08 -4.86
C ILE A 126 -13.51 6.42 -5.61
N SER A 127 -14.12 6.44 -6.80
CA SER A 127 -14.33 7.68 -7.56
C SER A 127 -15.18 8.67 -6.77
N MET A 128 -16.31 8.23 -6.20
CA MET A 128 -17.17 9.08 -5.38
C MET A 128 -16.41 9.64 -4.16
N LYS A 129 -15.60 8.80 -3.49
CA LYS A 129 -14.77 9.24 -2.36
C LYS A 129 -13.74 10.29 -2.76
N LEU A 130 -13.08 10.13 -3.91
CA LEU A 130 -11.93 10.96 -4.29
C LEU A 130 -12.29 12.18 -5.17
N MET A 131 -13.45 12.18 -5.81
CA MET A 131 -13.91 13.26 -6.69
C MET A 131 -13.83 14.67 -6.07
N PRO A 132 -14.16 14.89 -4.78
CA PRO A 132 -14.01 16.22 -4.16
C PRO A 132 -12.59 16.78 -4.16
N HIS A 133 -11.55 15.95 -4.23
CA HIS A 133 -10.15 16.41 -4.27
C HIS A 133 -9.79 17.02 -5.63
N ASN A 134 -10.22 16.37 -6.70
CA ASN A 134 -9.97 16.81 -8.08
C ASN A 134 -10.88 16.04 -9.06
N PRO A 135 -12.00 16.64 -9.51
CA PRO A 135 -12.93 15.97 -10.41
C PRO A 135 -12.29 15.51 -11.72
N SER A 136 -11.36 16.30 -12.29
CA SER A 136 -10.69 15.96 -13.55
C SER A 136 -9.81 14.71 -13.46
N HIS A 137 -9.27 14.38 -12.28
CA HIS A 137 -8.44 13.20 -12.07
C HIS A 137 -9.19 12.01 -11.45
N PHE A 138 -10.30 12.26 -10.76
CA PHE A 138 -11.00 11.25 -9.96
C PHE A 138 -12.45 10.99 -10.36
N ALA A 139 -12.94 11.58 -11.45
CA ALA A 139 -14.24 11.26 -12.02
C ALA A 139 -14.38 9.77 -12.39
N LYS A 140 -15.63 9.33 -12.58
CA LYS A 140 -15.95 7.97 -12.99
C LYS A 140 -15.17 7.61 -14.26
N ASN A 141 -14.60 6.41 -14.28
CA ASN A 141 -13.76 5.89 -15.37
C ASN A 141 -12.41 6.60 -15.61
N ALA A 142 -12.03 7.59 -14.79
CA ALA A 142 -10.73 8.25 -14.92
C ALA A 142 -9.59 7.21 -14.82
N PRO A 143 -8.52 7.34 -15.64
CA PRO A 143 -7.40 6.40 -15.62
C PRO A 143 -6.79 6.20 -14.23
N MET A 144 -6.74 7.26 -13.42
CA MET A 144 -6.18 7.21 -12.07
C MET A 144 -7.01 6.33 -11.13
N ILE A 145 -8.34 6.36 -11.24
CA ILE A 145 -9.24 5.49 -10.46
C ILE A 145 -8.97 4.03 -10.80
N LYS A 146 -8.84 3.68 -12.08
CA LYS A 146 -8.52 2.30 -12.50
C LYS A 146 -7.21 1.80 -11.88
N VAL A 147 -6.18 2.66 -11.85
CA VAL A 147 -4.88 2.33 -11.23
C VAL A 147 -5.02 2.17 -9.72
N ILE A 148 -5.72 3.07 -9.04
CA ILE A 148 -5.96 3.01 -7.60
C ILE A 148 -6.72 1.73 -7.24
N THR A 149 -7.83 1.43 -7.91
CA THR A 149 -8.61 0.21 -7.69
C THR A 149 -7.75 -1.03 -7.86
N ARG A 150 -6.96 -1.11 -8.94
CA ARG A 150 -6.09 -2.26 -9.18
C ARG A 150 -5.06 -2.43 -8.07
N VAL A 151 -4.36 -1.35 -7.71
CA VAL A 151 -3.32 -1.39 -6.66
C VAL A 151 -3.91 -1.74 -5.29
N LEU A 152 -5.10 -1.22 -4.97
CA LEU A 152 -5.84 -1.58 -3.76
C LEU A 152 -6.11 -3.08 -3.74
N LEU A 153 -6.71 -3.64 -4.80
CA LEU A 153 -7.00 -5.07 -4.89
C LEU A 153 -5.75 -5.94 -4.86
N ASP A 154 -4.70 -5.57 -5.59
CA ASP A 154 -3.40 -6.28 -5.59
C ASP A 154 -2.81 -6.35 -4.16
N THR A 155 -3.06 -5.34 -3.33
CA THR A 155 -2.61 -5.31 -1.94
C THR A 155 -3.26 -6.41 -1.10
N TYR A 156 -4.48 -6.82 -1.41
CA TYR A 156 -5.20 -7.88 -0.67
C TYR A 156 -5.18 -9.24 -1.36
N LEU A 157 -4.85 -9.31 -2.66
CA LEU A 157 -4.91 -10.54 -3.45
C LEU A 157 -3.52 -11.15 -3.73
N SER A 158 -2.45 -10.43 -3.44
CA SER A 158 -1.08 -10.93 -3.63
C SER A 158 -0.52 -11.57 -2.36
N GLU A 159 0.08 -12.76 -2.49
CA GLU A 159 0.84 -13.43 -1.41
C GLU A 159 2.04 -12.59 -0.94
N ARG A 160 2.56 -11.75 -1.84
CA ARG A 160 3.65 -10.82 -1.53
C ARG A 160 3.15 -9.57 -0.81
N ALA A 161 1.84 -9.39 -0.66
CA ALA A 161 1.21 -8.28 0.02
C ALA A 161 0.48 -8.77 1.28
N PHE A 162 -0.80 -8.44 1.44
CA PHE A 162 -1.63 -8.75 2.61
C PHE A 162 -2.63 -9.90 2.40
N LYS A 163 -2.48 -10.73 1.36
CA LYS A 163 -3.41 -11.85 1.12
C LYS A 163 -3.55 -12.79 2.32
N THR A 164 -2.47 -13.01 3.07
CA THR A 164 -2.47 -13.87 4.25
C THR A 164 -3.42 -13.40 5.37
N LEU A 165 -3.83 -12.13 5.35
CA LEU A 165 -4.82 -11.60 6.28
C LEU A 165 -6.26 -12.02 5.95
N ASN A 166 -6.47 -12.63 4.78
CA ASN A 166 -7.77 -13.09 4.31
C ASN A 166 -8.87 -12.02 4.47
N ILE A 167 -8.59 -10.77 4.05
CA ILE A 167 -9.58 -9.68 4.10
C ILE A 167 -10.62 -9.85 2.99
N ILE A 168 -10.16 -10.16 1.78
CA ILE A 168 -11.02 -10.45 0.64
C ILE A 168 -10.57 -11.70 -0.09
N GLY A 169 -11.51 -12.40 -0.72
CA GLY A 169 -11.28 -13.51 -1.64
C GLY A 169 -11.85 -13.24 -3.03
N LEU A 170 -11.56 -14.12 -3.99
CA LEU A 170 -12.15 -14.08 -5.34
C LEU A 170 -12.99 -15.34 -5.58
N LYS A 171 -14.27 -15.18 -5.90
CA LYS A 171 -15.21 -16.26 -6.23
C LYS A 171 -16.11 -15.83 -7.37
N ASN A 172 -16.22 -16.64 -8.43
CA ASN A 172 -17.13 -16.39 -9.56
C ASN A 172 -17.00 -14.97 -10.16
N LYS A 173 -15.76 -14.47 -10.32
CA LYS A 173 -15.45 -13.10 -10.81
C LYS A 173 -15.92 -11.96 -9.88
N LYS A 174 -16.39 -12.25 -8.68
CA LYS A 174 -16.67 -11.28 -7.61
C LYS A 174 -15.63 -11.38 -6.51
N TYR A 175 -15.37 -10.27 -5.87
CA TYR A 175 -14.63 -10.22 -4.62
C TYR A 175 -15.59 -10.49 -3.46
N ILE A 176 -15.16 -11.28 -2.50
CA ILE A 176 -15.95 -11.65 -1.32
C ILE A 176 -15.25 -11.06 -0.10
N ASN A 177 -15.99 -10.32 0.72
CA ASN A 177 -15.50 -9.92 2.04
C ASN A 177 -15.46 -11.16 2.95
N LEU A 178 -14.29 -11.41 3.54
CA LEU A 178 -14.03 -12.58 4.38
C LEU A 178 -13.96 -12.22 5.88
N LYS A 179 -14.19 -10.94 6.23
CA LYS A 179 -14.26 -10.42 7.59
C LYS A 179 -15.65 -9.95 7.97
#